data_AF-A0A357N836-F1
#
_entry.id   AF-A0A357N836-F1
#
_cell.length_a   1.000
_cell.length_b   1.000
_cell.length_c   1.000
_cell.angle_alpha   90.00
_cell.angle_beta   90.00
_cell.angle_gamma   90.00
#
_symmetry.space_group_name_H-M   'P 1'
#
loop_
_entity.id
_entity.type
_entity.pdbx_description
1 polymer ?
#
loop_
_entity_poly.entity_id
_entity_poly.type
_entity_poly.pdbx_seq_one_letter_code
_entity_poly.pdbx_strand_id
1 'polypeptide(L)' 'MIGKTLDKRYEILECIGGGGMAEVYRAQDMLLDRPVAVKVLRSQFTGDDQFVRRFRHEAQAAAR' A
#
# COMPACT_ATOMS: atom_id res chain seq x y z
N MET A 1 8.25 -6.94 -1.78
CA MET A 1 6.85 -7.07 -1.31
C MET A 1 6.08 -8.14 -2.08
N ILE A 2 6.35 -8.32 -3.37
CA ILE A 2 5.76 -9.38 -4.21
C ILE A 2 5.82 -10.76 -3.53
N GLY A 3 4.73 -11.52 -3.63
CA GLY A 3 4.56 -12.85 -3.03
C GLY A 3 4.24 -12.84 -1.52
N LYS A 4 4.17 -11.67 -0.88
CA LYS A 4 3.73 -11.57 0.51
C LYS A 4 2.22 -11.42 0.59
N THR A 5 1.62 -12.00 1.63
CA THR A 5 0.23 -11.76 2.00
C THR A 5 0.18 -10.77 3.17
N LEU A 6 -0.42 -9.60 2.97
CA LEU A 6 -0.63 -8.62 4.02
C LEU A 6 -1.94 -8.88 4.74
N ASP A 7 -1.89 -8.85 6.06
CA ASP A 7 -3.04 -9.07 6.95
C ASP A 7 -3.81 -10.38 6.63
N LYS A 8 -3.10 -11.38 6.09
CA LYS A 8 -3.66 -12.64 5.59
C LYS A 8 -4.80 -12.47 4.55
N ARG A 9 -4.90 -11.29 3.93
CA ARG A 9 -5.99 -10.92 3.02
C ARG A 9 -5.51 -10.45 1.67
N TYR A 10 -4.44 -9.67 1.61
CA TYR A 10 -3.98 -9.03 0.38
C TYR A 10 -2.72 -9.71 -0.13
N GLU A 11 -2.84 -10.56 -1.16
CA GLU A 11 -1.69 -11.17 -1.81
C GLU A 11 -1.06 -10.20 -2.80
N ILE A 12 0.19 -9.80 -2.58
CA ILE A 12 0.90 -8.84 -3.43
C ILE A 12 1.41 -9.54 -4.69
N LEU A 13 0.90 -9.14 -5.85
CA LEU A 13 1.20 -9.77 -7.14
C LEU A 13 2.36 -9.09 -7.88
N GLU A 14 2.31 -7.77 -8.04
CA GLU A 14 3.34 -7.03 -8.77
C GLU A 14 3.38 -5.55 -8.36
N CYS A 15 4.51 -4.89 -8.63
CA CYS A 15 4.63 -3.44 -8.49
C CYS A 15 4.03 -2.78 -9.74
N ILE A 16 3.05 -1.90 -9.56
CA ILE A 16 2.38 -1.20 -10.67
C ILE A 16 2.73 0.28 -10.75
N GLY A 17 3.50 0.77 -9.78
CA GLY A 17 3.97 2.14 -9.79
C GLY A 17 4.60 2.54 -8.47
N GLY A 18 5.09 3.76 -8.42
CA GLY A 18 5.67 4.32 -7.21
C GLY A 18 6.01 5.78 -7.39
N GLY A 19 6.02 6.51 -6.28
CA GLY A 19 6.51 7.88 -6.20
C GLY A 19 7.64 7.98 -5.18
N GLY A 20 7.96 9.21 -4.80
CA GLY A 20 9.02 9.49 -3.82
C GLY A 20 8.82 8.76 -2.49
N MET A 21 7.63 8.89 -1.87
CA MET A 21 7.39 8.37 -0.51
C MET A 21 6.93 6.90 -0.44
N ALA A 22 6.32 6.37 -1.50
CA ALA A 22 5.61 5.10 -1.44
C ALA A 22 5.66 4.34 -2.77
N GLU A 23 5.49 3.03 -2.69
CA GLU A 23 5.30 2.12 -3.81
C GLU A 23 3.84 1.67 -3.87
N VAL A 24 3.32 1.42 -5.07
CA VAL A 24 1.96 0.96 -5.31
C VAL A 24 2.04 -0.42 -5.96
N TYR A 25 1.34 -1.38 -5.37
CA TYR A 25 1.31 -2.75 -5.82
C TYR A 25 -0.10 -3.13 -6.26
N ARG A 26 -0.21 -3.97 -7.29
CA ARG A 26 -1.43 -4.74 -7.55
C ARG A 26 -1.43 -5.93 -6.58
N ALA A 27 -2.57 -6.15 -5.94
CA ALA A 27 -2.78 -7.27 -5.05
C ALA A 27 -4.13 -7.94 -5.33
N GLN A 28 -4.29 -9.19 -4.94
CA GLN A 28 -5.59 -9.86 -4.87
C GLN A 28 -6.13 -9.73 -3.45
N ASP A 29 -7.34 -9.17 -3.30
CA ASP A 29 -8.09 -9.26 -2.04
C ASP A 29 -8.74 -10.64 -1.98
N MET A 30 -8.16 -11.54 -1.19
CA MET A 30 -8.58 -12.94 -1.08
C MET A 30 -9.95 -13.11 -0.41
N LEU A 31 -10.42 -12.10 0.34
CA LEU A 31 -11.74 -12.15 0.99
C LEU A 31 -12.87 -11.77 0.03
N LEU A 32 -12.63 -10.76 -0.81
CA LEU A 32 -13.62 -10.24 -1.76
C LEU A 32 -13.43 -10.77 -3.19
N ASP A 33 -12.40 -11.59 -3.41
CA ASP A 33 -11.96 -12.15 -4.68
C ASP A 33 -11.88 -11.12 -5.82
N ARG A 34 -11.17 -10.01 -5.57
CA ARG A 34 -10.99 -8.95 -6.58
C ARG A 34 -9.59 -8.33 -6.55
N PRO A 35 -9.09 -7.83 -7.69
CA PRO A 35 -7.84 -7.08 -7.71
C PRO A 35 -8.01 -5.72 -7.01
N VAL A 36 -7.00 -5.33 -6.24
CA VAL A 36 -6.92 -4.05 -5.52
C VAL A 36 -5.53 -3.42 -5.66
N ALA A 37 -5.45 -2.11 -5.45
CA ALA A 37 -4.18 -1.40 -5.33
C ALA A 37 -3.79 -1.24 -3.86
N VAL A 38 -2.56 -1.59 -3.52
CA VAL A 38 -2.00 -1.45 -2.16
C VAL A 38 -0.82 -0.48 -2.21
N LYS A 39 -0.95 0.66 -1.54
CA LYS A 39 0.12 1.65 -1.39
C LYS A 39 0.92 1.35 -0.12
N VAL A 40 2.24 1.23 -0.24
CA VAL A 40 3.15 0.87 0.86
C VAL A 40 4.20 1.97 1.01
N LEU A 41 4.33 2.53 2.21
CA LEU A 41 5.34 3.53 2.52
C LEU A 41 6.74 2.89 2.49
N ARG A 42 7.73 3.53 1.84
CA ARG A 42 9.10 3.01 1.82
C ARG A 42 9.70 3.07 3.23
N SER A 43 10.47 2.05 3.60
CA SER A 43 11.08 1.92 4.94
C SER A 43 11.95 3.11 5.35
N GLN A 44 12.59 3.79 4.40
CA GLN A 44 13.38 5.00 4.65
C GLN A 44 12.57 6.21 5.17
N PHE A 45 11.23 6.20 5.02
CA PHE A 45 10.35 7.28 5.49
C PHE A 45 9.47 6.89 6.67
N THR A 46 9.60 5.66 7.21
CA THR A 46 8.76 5.21 8.34
C THR A 46 9.10 5.89 9.66
N GLY A 47 10.33 6.41 9.80
CA GLY A 47 10.77 7.21 10.96
C GLY A 47 10.48 8.71 10.85
N ASP A 48 9.96 9.17 9.72
CA ASP A 48 9.61 10.59 9.52
C ASP A 48 8.09 10.77 9.68
N ASP A 49 7.72 11.32 10.83
CA ASP A 49 6.33 11.58 11.22
C ASP A 49 5.56 12.41 10.18
N GLN A 50 6.24 13.27 9.41
CA GLN A 50 5.60 14.09 8.40
C GLN A 50 5.12 13.23 7.22
N PHE A 51 5.93 12.28 6.76
CA PHE A 51 5.53 11.37 5.69
C PHE A 51 4.47 10.39 6.14
N VAL A 52 4.56 9.88 7.37
CA VAL A 52 3.52 9.02 7.97
C VAL A 52 2.18 9.76 8.07
N ARG A 53 2.19 11.02 8.53
CA ARG A 53 0.97 11.85 8.59
C ARG A 53 0.36 12.08 7.22
N ARG A 54 1.19 12.46 6.22
CA ARG A 54 0.71 12.64 4.84
C ARG A 54 0.10 11.36 4.28
N PHE A 55 0.78 10.23 4.46
CA PHE A 55 0.29 8.93 4.02
C PHE A 55 -1.07 8.58 4.63
N ARG A 56 -1.25 8.80 5.94
CA ARG A 56 -2.54 8.61 6.61
C ARG A 56 -3.63 9.55 6.08
N HIS A 57 -3.29 10.82 5.84
CA HIS A 57 -4.24 11.80 5.31
C HIS A 57 -4.75 11.42 3.92
N GLU A 58 -3.86 10.97 3.02
CA GLU A 58 -4.23 10.50 1.69
C GLU A 58 -5.15 9.28 1.77
N ALA A 59 -4.86 8.32 2.66
CA ALA A 59 -5.70 7.14 2.85
C ALA A 59 -7.11 7.52 3.33
N GLN A 60 -7.22 8.50 4.25
CA GLN A 60 -8.51 9.01 4.71
C GLN A 60 -9.28 9.76 3.61
N ALA A 61 -8.57 10.54 2.78
CA ALA A 61 -9.18 11.27 1.67
C ALA A 61 -9.71 10.33 0.57
N ALA A 62 -9.01 9.22 0.30
CA ALA A 62 -9.44 8.21 -0.67
C ALA A 62 -10.58 7.31 -0.18
N ALA A 63 -10.86 7.30 1.13
CA ALA A 63 -11.94 6.53 1.74
C ALA A 63 -13.25 7.33 1.89
N ARG A 64 -13.25 8.62 1.51
CA ARG A 64 -14.46 9.44 1.36
C ARG A 64 -15.03 9.29 -0.04
#